data_AF-V9FVW7-F1
#
_entry.id   AF-V9FVW7-F1
#
_cell.length_a   1.000
_cell.length_b   1.000
_cell.length_c   1.000
_cell.angle_alpha   90.00
_cell.angle_beta   90.00
_cell.angle_gamma   90.00
#
_symmetry.space_group_name_H-M   'P 1'
#
loop_
_entity.id
_entity.type
_entity.pdbx_description
1 polymer ?
#
loop_
_entity_poly.entity_id
_entity_poly.type
_entity_poly.pdbx_seq_one_letter_code
_entity_poly.pdbx_strand_id
1 'polypeptide(L)'
;MPSSYANARVNSAWGSDELLHLVEAWEEVVDDPKDRLLLSTGERATLHARFCAITSSNKRSLSSVTRQHHRLCTSYRLIVATNKKSLKKGTPGWFDLSAAEQHELRRVHNKKEKGMTIVSPELFRRLDRICGGTGGSTTQKTKKEPKQLKRNKKSVEPEEEADSTDTPKNAWTSRDWALFVDAWQEAVDDFIDYGNEPDEKVKLPNWLIRQKFVALGGPQDTTVGSITAKKRCIIHSYNFIRQCVTQLEALDGSDWFDHTFNERFRLQRKLVSPKSSQRVGCEIDRETYHKITSVLEKEEVLGRVTVSGHKRKRDHKKARNPSITSEESEESAPRSPSPSRSGDDEVSDTEDSELKSPVAGVYEEESQVDEQVVEALLEAQNARFEQLMHDLREERMEERKQNQAMLLEILHQRNPPEDPNVNVPFMESLIGKQQEQLMMLFAQMHKERQQEREEFHAMLRQLYARP
;
A
#
# COMPACT_ATOMS: atom_id res chain seq x y z
N MET A 1 45.01 -12.45 19.85
CA MET A 1 44.15 -11.25 19.91
C MET A 1 43.29 -11.22 18.66
N PRO A 2 42.03 -11.70 18.70
CA PRO A 2 41.15 -11.66 17.55
C PRO A 2 40.68 -10.22 17.32
N SER A 3 40.90 -9.73 16.10
CA SER A 3 40.53 -8.38 15.66
C SER A 3 39.01 -8.25 15.65
N SER A 4 38.49 -7.41 16.54
CA SER A 4 37.08 -7.04 16.58
C SER A 4 36.80 -6.10 15.40
N TYR A 5 36.41 -6.67 14.26
CA TYR A 5 35.94 -5.90 13.12
C TYR A 5 34.62 -5.22 13.51
N ALA A 6 34.68 -3.90 13.64
CA ALA A 6 33.53 -3.05 13.85
C ALA A 6 32.47 -3.32 12.79
N ASN A 7 31.31 -3.84 13.21
CA ASN A 7 30.12 -4.02 12.41
C ASN A 7 29.54 -2.66 12.04
N ALA A 8 30.12 -1.98 11.05
CA ALA A 8 29.42 -0.93 10.34
C ALA A 8 28.17 -1.58 9.72
N ARG A 9 26.98 -1.27 10.25
CA ARG A 9 25.69 -1.64 9.67
C ARG A 9 25.48 -0.85 8.38
N VAL A 10 26.30 -1.15 7.38
CA VAL A 10 26.04 -0.77 5.99
C VAL A 10 24.75 -1.50 5.63
N ASN A 11 23.71 -0.73 5.31
CA ASN A 11 22.49 -1.18 4.66
C ASN A 11 22.88 -2.08 3.49
N SER A 12 23.03 -3.37 3.76
CA SER A 12 23.78 -4.25 2.87
C SER A 12 22.90 -4.46 1.66
N ALA A 13 23.28 -3.79 0.56
CA ALA A 13 22.87 -4.19 -0.76
C ALA A 13 23.04 -5.72 -0.86
N TRP A 14 22.09 -6.39 -1.51
CA TRP A 14 22.17 -7.83 -1.70
C TRP A 14 23.47 -8.17 -2.42
N GLY A 15 24.34 -8.92 -1.74
CA GLY A 15 25.62 -9.37 -2.30
C GLY A 15 25.41 -10.40 -3.41
N SER A 16 26.39 -10.55 -4.30
CA SER A 16 26.31 -11.55 -5.38
C SER A 16 26.13 -12.97 -4.83
N ASP A 17 26.87 -13.34 -3.78
CA ASP A 17 26.78 -14.66 -3.15
C ASP A 17 25.44 -14.86 -2.45
N GLU A 18 24.91 -13.81 -1.82
CA GLU A 18 23.60 -13.82 -1.18
C GLU A 18 22.47 -14.05 -2.22
N LEU A 19 22.60 -13.46 -3.41
CA LEU A 19 21.66 -13.70 -4.51
C LEU A 19 21.77 -15.13 -5.06
N LEU A 20 22.97 -15.71 -5.11
CA LEU A 20 23.15 -17.10 -5.51
C LEU A 20 22.48 -18.06 -4.52
N HIS A 21 22.67 -17.86 -3.21
CA HIS A 21 21.98 -18.65 -2.18
C HIS A 21 20.46 -18.50 -2.25
N LEU A 22 19.95 -17.31 -2.59
CA LEU A 22 18.52 -17.11 -2.80
C LEU A 22 17.99 -17.90 -3.99
N VAL A 23 18.72 -17.92 -5.10
CA VAL A 23 18.32 -18.70 -6.29
C VAL A 23 18.44 -20.20 -6.04
N GLU A 24 19.43 -20.63 -5.27
CA GLU A 24 19.58 -22.02 -4.83
C GLU A 24 18.43 -22.47 -3.91
N ALA A 25 18.08 -21.66 -2.91
CA ALA A 25 16.91 -21.90 -2.07
C ALA A 25 15.61 -21.97 -2.90
N TRP A 26 15.51 -21.15 -3.96
CA TRP A 26 14.36 -21.14 -4.84
C TRP A 26 14.28 -22.40 -5.72
N GLU A 27 15.41 -22.88 -6.25
CA GLU A 27 15.48 -24.12 -7.02
C GLU A 27 15.00 -25.34 -6.20
N GLU A 28 15.30 -25.37 -4.90
CA GLU A 28 14.93 -26.48 -4.02
C GLU A 28 13.49 -26.44 -3.49
N VAL A 29 12.84 -25.27 -3.50
CA VAL A 29 11.48 -25.10 -2.91
C VAL A 29 10.36 -25.26 -3.95
N VAL A 30 10.64 -25.07 -5.24
CA VAL A 30 9.59 -24.98 -6.27
C VAL A 30 9.65 -26.15 -7.24
N ASP A 31 8.75 -27.12 -7.04
CA ASP A 31 8.72 -28.39 -7.78
C ASP A 31 8.35 -28.26 -9.27
N ASP A 32 7.44 -27.34 -9.66
CA ASP A 32 6.96 -27.24 -11.07
C ASP A 32 7.52 -25.99 -11.81
N PRO A 33 8.18 -26.16 -12.98
CA PRO A 33 8.69 -25.08 -13.83
C PRO A 33 7.68 -24.07 -14.37
N LYS A 34 6.39 -24.38 -14.42
CA LYS A 34 5.48 -23.61 -15.29
C LYS A 34 4.82 -22.38 -14.65
N ASP A 35 4.75 -22.29 -13.32
CA ASP A 35 4.09 -21.16 -12.62
C ASP A 35 5.05 -20.39 -11.68
N ARG A 36 6.36 -20.41 -12.00
CA ARG A 36 7.43 -20.02 -11.07
C ARG A 36 7.60 -18.53 -10.80
N LEU A 37 6.87 -17.65 -11.48
CA LEU A 37 7.09 -16.19 -11.34
C LEU A 37 6.33 -15.57 -10.17
N LEU A 38 5.37 -16.30 -9.58
CA LEU A 38 4.58 -15.87 -8.43
C LEU A 38 4.55 -17.00 -7.40
N LEU A 39 5.16 -16.76 -6.24
CA LEU A 39 5.10 -17.70 -5.12
C LEU A 39 3.84 -17.46 -4.30
N SER A 40 3.15 -18.53 -3.94
CA SER A 40 2.09 -18.54 -2.93
C SER A 40 2.62 -18.10 -1.55
N THR A 41 1.73 -17.81 -0.61
CA THR A 41 2.14 -17.43 0.75
C THR A 41 2.94 -18.53 1.45
N GLY A 42 2.57 -19.80 1.27
CA GLY A 42 3.31 -20.94 1.83
C GLY A 42 4.70 -21.12 1.20
N GLU A 43 4.80 -21.00 -0.11
CA GLU A 43 6.09 -21.09 -0.82
C GLU A 43 7.04 -19.95 -0.44
N ARG A 44 6.51 -18.74 -0.18
CA ARG A 44 7.33 -17.61 0.32
C ARG A 44 7.96 -17.90 1.68
N ALA A 45 7.18 -18.47 2.61
CA ALA A 45 7.69 -18.86 3.91
C ALA A 45 8.75 -19.96 3.80
N THR A 46 8.48 -20.96 2.94
CA THR A 46 9.41 -22.07 2.70
C THR A 46 10.71 -21.60 2.04
N LEU A 47 10.63 -20.69 1.06
CA LEU A 47 11.79 -20.04 0.43
C LEU A 47 12.65 -19.32 1.46
N HIS A 48 12.03 -18.54 2.35
CA HIS A 48 12.76 -17.81 3.40
C HIS A 48 13.43 -18.76 4.39
N ALA A 49 12.71 -19.77 4.88
CA ALA A 49 13.27 -20.79 5.77
C ALA A 49 14.48 -21.49 5.13
N ARG A 50 14.37 -21.85 3.85
CA ARG A 50 15.46 -22.52 3.13
C ARG A 50 16.65 -21.59 2.87
N PHE A 51 16.40 -20.34 2.52
CA PHE A 51 17.45 -19.32 2.39
C PHE A 51 18.21 -19.11 3.71
N CYS A 52 17.51 -19.05 4.84
CA CYS A 52 18.14 -18.95 6.17
C CYS A 52 18.97 -20.19 6.50
N ALA A 53 18.52 -21.38 6.11
CA ALA A 53 19.28 -22.62 6.29
C ALA A 53 20.59 -22.62 5.48
N ILE A 54 20.54 -22.24 4.19
CA ILE A 54 21.72 -22.19 3.31
C ILE A 54 22.72 -21.13 3.81
N THR A 55 22.24 -19.94 4.15
CA THR A 55 23.12 -18.84 4.59
C THR A 55 23.58 -18.97 6.04
N SER A 56 23.04 -19.93 6.80
CA SER A 56 23.24 -20.06 8.26
C SER A 56 23.01 -18.73 9.01
N SER A 57 22.07 -17.93 8.51
CA SER A 57 21.90 -16.53 8.93
C SER A 57 20.45 -16.07 8.80
N ASN A 58 19.97 -15.43 9.87
CA ASN A 58 18.63 -14.82 9.92
C ASN A 58 18.67 -13.30 9.67
N LYS A 59 19.73 -12.79 9.00
CA LYS A 59 19.91 -11.34 8.74
C LYS A 59 18.84 -10.74 7.83
N ARG A 60 18.18 -11.54 6.99
CA ARG A 60 17.12 -11.07 6.08
C ARG A 60 15.76 -11.53 6.56
N SER A 61 14.83 -10.59 6.62
CA SER A 61 13.42 -10.90 6.90
C SER A 61 12.74 -11.57 5.70
N LEU A 62 11.67 -12.33 5.97
CA LEU A 62 10.79 -12.92 4.96
C LEU A 62 10.36 -11.92 3.88
N SER A 63 9.96 -10.71 4.30
CA SER A 63 9.57 -9.63 3.39
C SER A 63 10.73 -9.15 2.50
N SER A 64 11.96 -9.13 3.01
CA SER A 64 13.15 -8.78 2.22
C SER A 64 13.43 -9.84 1.15
N VAL A 65 13.44 -11.12 1.55
CA VAL A 65 13.64 -12.27 0.65
C VAL A 65 12.57 -12.31 -0.44
N THR A 66 11.30 -12.18 -0.06
CA THR A 66 10.17 -12.15 -0.99
C THR A 66 10.28 -11.02 -2.00
N ARG A 67 10.59 -9.80 -1.54
CA ARG A 67 10.79 -8.65 -2.43
C ARG A 67 11.96 -8.91 -3.37
N GLN A 68 13.07 -9.44 -2.87
CA GLN A 68 14.24 -9.71 -3.69
C GLN A 68 13.99 -10.77 -4.76
N HIS A 69 13.30 -11.85 -4.40
CA HIS A 69 12.82 -12.86 -5.35
C HIS A 69 11.99 -12.23 -6.48
N HIS A 70 11.04 -11.36 -6.15
CA HIS A 70 10.26 -10.65 -7.16
C HIS A 70 11.13 -9.78 -8.09
N ARG A 71 12.13 -9.07 -7.53
CA ARG A 71 13.08 -8.27 -8.34
C ARG A 71 13.89 -9.15 -9.30
N LEU A 72 14.32 -10.35 -8.86
CA LEU A 72 15.02 -11.31 -9.72
C LEU A 72 14.11 -11.81 -10.86
N CYS A 73 12.86 -12.15 -10.57
CA CYS A 73 11.88 -12.55 -11.58
C CYS A 73 11.67 -11.46 -12.65
N THR A 74 11.55 -10.21 -12.21
CA THR A 74 11.39 -9.05 -13.10
C THR A 74 12.64 -8.81 -13.95
N SER A 75 13.84 -8.82 -13.34
CA SER A 75 15.10 -8.71 -14.08
C SER A 75 15.26 -9.84 -15.10
N TYR A 76 14.97 -11.09 -14.73
CA TYR A 76 15.03 -12.25 -15.63
C TYR A 76 14.11 -12.08 -16.84
N ARG A 77 12.84 -11.71 -16.63
CA ARG A 77 11.88 -11.46 -17.72
C ARG A 77 12.39 -10.42 -18.72
N LEU A 78 12.99 -9.32 -18.22
CA LEU A 78 13.57 -8.31 -19.10
C LEU A 78 14.74 -8.87 -19.91
N ILE A 79 15.64 -9.62 -19.27
CA ILE A 79 16.82 -10.20 -19.94
C ILE A 79 16.39 -11.16 -21.04
N VAL A 80 15.45 -12.08 -20.75
CA VAL A 80 14.90 -13.01 -21.75
C VAL A 80 14.22 -12.28 -22.90
N ALA A 81 13.39 -11.27 -22.59
CA ALA A 81 12.71 -10.48 -23.63
C ALA A 81 13.70 -9.71 -24.51
N THR A 82 14.78 -9.19 -23.93
CA THR A 82 15.85 -8.50 -24.65
C THR A 82 16.62 -9.47 -25.53
N ASN A 83 17.07 -10.60 -24.98
CA ASN A 83 17.80 -11.64 -25.74
C ASN A 83 16.96 -12.16 -26.92
N LYS A 84 15.65 -12.40 -26.71
CA LYS A 84 14.74 -12.82 -27.77
C LYS A 84 14.59 -11.76 -28.88
N LYS A 85 14.56 -10.47 -28.52
CA LYS A 85 14.52 -9.37 -29.50
C LYS A 85 15.85 -9.24 -30.23
N SER A 86 16.96 -9.40 -29.52
CA SER A 86 18.31 -9.34 -30.07
C SER A 86 18.54 -10.43 -31.12
N LEU A 87 18.13 -11.67 -30.82
CA LEU A 87 18.21 -12.79 -31.75
C LEU A 87 17.43 -12.52 -33.05
N LYS A 88 16.24 -11.91 -32.96
CA LYS A 88 15.42 -11.56 -34.13
C LYS A 88 16.02 -10.44 -34.98
N LYS A 89 16.77 -9.53 -34.37
CA LYS A 89 17.33 -8.34 -35.03
C LYS A 89 18.81 -8.51 -35.43
N GLY A 90 19.45 -9.60 -35.00
CA GLY A 90 20.90 -9.77 -35.14
C GLY A 90 21.71 -8.76 -34.30
N THR A 91 21.13 -8.21 -33.23
CA THR A 91 21.83 -7.29 -32.32
C THR A 91 22.47 -8.07 -31.16
N PRO A 92 23.45 -7.49 -30.44
CA PRO A 92 24.09 -8.15 -29.29
C PRO A 92 23.07 -8.55 -28.20
N GLY A 93 23.35 -9.65 -27.48
CA GLY A 93 22.53 -10.10 -26.35
C GLY A 93 22.69 -9.20 -25.13
N TRP A 94 21.84 -9.38 -24.12
CA TRP A 94 21.84 -8.54 -22.89
C TRP A 94 23.23 -8.44 -22.25
N PHE A 95 23.97 -9.55 -22.17
CA PHE A 95 25.29 -9.60 -21.54
C PHE A 95 26.41 -9.05 -22.42
N ASP A 96 26.15 -8.83 -23.71
CA ASP A 96 27.08 -8.23 -24.66
C ASP A 96 26.89 -6.71 -24.76
N LEU A 97 25.79 -6.18 -24.23
CA LEU A 97 25.53 -4.74 -24.15
C LEU A 97 26.47 -4.08 -23.15
N SER A 98 26.85 -2.83 -23.43
CA SER A 98 27.60 -2.00 -22.49
C SER A 98 26.82 -1.74 -21.20
N ALA A 99 27.52 -1.45 -20.10
CA ALA A 99 26.88 -1.15 -18.82
C ALA A 99 25.90 0.04 -18.91
N ALA A 100 26.19 1.02 -19.77
CA ALA A 100 25.33 2.17 -20.04
C ALA A 100 24.04 1.78 -20.75
N GLU A 101 24.12 0.94 -21.78
CA GLU A 101 22.93 0.44 -22.50
C GLU A 101 22.06 -0.46 -21.62
N GLN A 102 22.69 -1.35 -20.85
CA GLN A 102 21.97 -2.15 -19.86
C GLN A 102 21.25 -1.22 -18.88
N HIS A 103 21.92 -0.21 -18.32
CA HIS A 103 21.30 0.75 -17.41
C HIS A 103 20.12 1.49 -18.06
N GLU A 104 20.24 1.93 -19.32
CA GLU A 104 19.17 2.61 -20.04
C GLU A 104 17.94 1.71 -20.24
N LEU A 105 18.14 0.44 -20.64
CA LEU A 105 17.05 -0.53 -20.74
C LEU A 105 16.36 -0.76 -19.38
N ARG A 106 17.14 -0.85 -18.30
CA ARG A 106 16.60 -0.93 -16.94
C ARG A 106 15.80 0.32 -16.58
N ARG A 107 16.27 1.52 -16.92
CA ARG A 107 15.60 2.79 -16.64
C ARG A 107 14.26 2.90 -17.36
N VAL A 108 14.22 2.53 -18.65
CA VAL A 108 12.98 2.52 -19.44
C VAL A 108 11.98 1.51 -18.89
N HIS A 109 12.45 0.33 -18.47
CA HIS A 109 11.61 -0.70 -17.87
C HIS A 109 11.10 -0.33 -16.46
N ASN A 110 11.95 0.28 -15.63
CA ASN A 110 11.64 0.68 -14.25
C ASN A 110 10.49 1.70 -14.15
N LYS A 111 10.20 2.47 -15.21
CA LYS A 111 9.02 3.33 -15.27
C LYS A 111 7.72 2.54 -15.15
N LYS A 112 7.71 1.26 -15.52
CA LYS A 112 6.55 0.36 -15.49
C LYS A 112 6.58 -0.59 -14.30
N GLU A 113 7.74 -1.16 -13.97
CA GLU A 113 7.90 -2.10 -12.86
C GLU A 113 9.06 -1.67 -11.96
N LYS A 114 8.78 -1.29 -10.70
CA LYS A 114 9.81 -0.78 -9.78
C LYS A 114 10.67 -1.91 -9.21
N GLY A 115 11.99 -1.75 -9.29
CA GLY A 115 12.96 -2.51 -8.50
C GLY A 115 13.57 -3.68 -9.28
N MET A 116 14.67 -3.41 -9.98
CA MET A 116 15.47 -4.44 -10.63
C MET A 116 16.79 -4.63 -9.93
N THR A 117 17.26 -5.87 -9.95
CA THR A 117 18.58 -6.25 -9.42
C THR A 117 19.52 -6.56 -10.58
N ILE A 118 20.81 -6.30 -10.36
CA ILE A 118 21.89 -6.69 -11.29
C ILE A 118 21.96 -8.21 -11.30
N VAL A 119 21.83 -8.81 -12.48
CA VAL A 119 21.91 -10.26 -12.66
C VAL A 119 23.20 -10.55 -13.41
N SER A 120 24.12 -11.29 -12.78
CA SER A 120 25.33 -11.77 -13.43
C SER A 120 25.01 -12.88 -14.43
N PRO A 121 25.90 -13.18 -15.40
CA PRO A 121 25.71 -14.29 -16.34
C PRO A 121 25.48 -15.63 -15.64
N GLU A 122 26.19 -15.87 -14.53
CA GLU A 122 26.04 -17.09 -13.72
C GLU A 122 24.65 -17.17 -13.08
N LEU A 123 24.21 -16.09 -12.44
CA LEU A 123 22.89 -16.02 -11.82
C LEU A 123 21.79 -16.22 -12.87
N PHE A 124 21.96 -15.65 -14.07
CA PHE A 124 21.03 -15.84 -15.18
C PHE A 124 20.93 -17.29 -15.63
N ARG A 125 22.04 -18.02 -15.75
CA ARG A 125 22.01 -19.45 -16.12
C ARG A 125 21.20 -20.30 -15.14
N ARG A 126 21.32 -20.02 -13.83
CA ARG A 126 20.49 -20.69 -12.81
C ARG A 126 19.03 -20.29 -12.92
N LEU A 127 18.73 -19.00 -13.07
CA LEU A 127 17.38 -18.50 -13.27
C LEU A 127 16.72 -19.07 -14.53
N ASP A 128 17.47 -19.23 -15.62
CA ASP A 128 17.01 -19.82 -16.88
C ASP A 128 16.73 -21.32 -16.75
N ARG A 129 17.50 -22.04 -15.94
CA ARG A 129 17.20 -23.44 -15.60
C ARG A 129 15.89 -23.56 -14.82
N ILE A 130 15.69 -22.66 -13.85
CA ILE A 130 14.48 -22.62 -13.02
C ILE A 130 13.28 -22.19 -13.88
N CYS A 131 13.34 -21.03 -14.54
CA CYS A 131 12.18 -20.43 -15.20
C CYS A 131 12.00 -20.87 -16.66
N GLY A 132 13.06 -21.26 -17.35
CA GLY A 132 13.08 -21.54 -18.78
C GLY A 132 12.53 -22.91 -19.17
N GLY A 133 12.31 -23.81 -18.20
CA GLY A 133 11.59 -25.07 -18.39
C GLY A 133 12.18 -26.04 -19.42
N THR A 134 13.36 -25.74 -19.97
CA THR A 134 14.07 -26.57 -20.96
C THR A 134 14.90 -27.68 -20.31
N GLY A 135 14.71 -27.90 -19.01
CA GLY A 135 15.11 -29.13 -18.34
C GLY A 135 14.39 -30.32 -18.96
N GLY A 136 14.95 -30.82 -20.06
CA GLY A 136 14.72 -32.15 -20.55
C GLY A 136 15.11 -33.12 -19.45
N SER A 137 14.16 -33.43 -18.57
CA SER A 137 14.18 -34.67 -17.85
C SER A 137 14.24 -35.74 -18.93
N THR A 138 15.46 -36.26 -19.09
CA THR A 138 15.77 -37.42 -19.90
C THR A 138 15.21 -38.62 -19.14
N THR A 139 13.89 -38.65 -18.92
CA THR A 139 13.21 -39.89 -18.57
C THR A 139 13.26 -40.70 -19.86
N GLN A 140 14.11 -41.71 -19.86
CA GLN A 140 14.19 -42.73 -20.89
C GLN A 140 12.79 -43.29 -21.16
N LYS A 141 12.07 -42.71 -22.13
CA LYS A 141 10.90 -43.33 -22.71
C LYS A 141 11.40 -44.55 -23.46
N THR A 142 11.19 -45.70 -22.85
CA THR A 142 11.16 -47.00 -23.49
C THR A 142 10.50 -46.88 -24.85
N LYS A 143 11.28 -47.22 -25.89
CA LYS A 143 10.84 -47.43 -27.27
C LYS A 143 9.50 -48.17 -27.30
N LYS A 144 8.44 -47.50 -27.75
CA LYS A 144 7.33 -48.17 -28.43
C LYS A 144 7.39 -47.82 -29.91
N GLU A 145 7.32 -48.89 -30.70
CA GLU A 145 7.50 -48.96 -32.15
C GLU A 145 6.61 -48.00 -32.97
N PRO A 146 7.04 -47.68 -34.20
CA PRO A 146 6.27 -46.85 -35.12
C PRO A 146 5.20 -47.71 -35.83
N LYS A 147 3.92 -47.34 -35.67
CA LYS A 147 2.86 -47.80 -36.57
C LYS A 147 2.55 -46.74 -37.61
N GLN A 148 2.70 -47.18 -38.85
CA GLN A 148 2.55 -46.47 -40.11
C GLN A 148 1.12 -45.94 -40.38
N LEU A 149 1.11 -44.84 -41.15
CA LEU A 149 0.19 -44.44 -42.22
C LEU A 149 -1.30 -44.78 -42.11
N LYS A 150 -2.13 -43.72 -42.25
CA LYS A 150 -3.20 -43.56 -43.27
C LYS A 150 -3.69 -42.10 -43.22
N ARG A 151 -3.40 -41.26 -44.22
CA ARG A 151 -4.05 -41.09 -45.54
C ARG A 151 -5.28 -40.15 -45.48
N ASN A 152 -5.07 -38.94 -46.02
CA ASN A 152 -5.99 -37.99 -46.68
C ASN A 152 -7.49 -38.03 -46.37
N LYS A 153 -8.06 -36.87 -46.00
CA LYS A 153 -9.15 -36.27 -46.81
C LYS A 153 -9.29 -34.76 -46.62
N LYS A 154 -9.21 -34.10 -47.78
CA LYS A 154 -9.53 -32.72 -48.12
C LYS A 154 -11.03 -32.45 -47.93
N SER A 155 -11.39 -31.43 -47.16
CA SER A 155 -12.63 -30.67 -47.34
C SER A 155 -12.34 -29.20 -47.09
N VAL A 156 -12.44 -28.46 -48.17
CA VAL A 156 -12.45 -27.00 -48.24
C VAL A 156 -13.80 -26.55 -47.69
N GLU A 157 -13.79 -25.68 -46.69
CA GLU A 157 -14.92 -24.79 -46.36
C GLU A 157 -14.42 -23.34 -46.39
N PRO A 158 -15.27 -22.38 -46.79
CA PRO A 158 -14.86 -21.04 -47.13
C PRO A 158 -14.53 -20.23 -45.88
N GLU A 159 -13.41 -19.52 -45.93
CA GLU A 159 -13.06 -18.43 -45.02
C GLU A 159 -14.19 -17.40 -44.97
N GLU A 160 -14.94 -17.39 -43.87
CA GLU A 160 -15.49 -16.14 -43.35
C GLU A 160 -14.40 -15.50 -42.50
N GLU A 161 -13.64 -14.58 -43.12
CA GLU A 161 -12.85 -13.57 -42.42
C GLU A 161 -13.79 -12.69 -41.60
N ALA A 162 -14.23 -13.19 -40.45
CA ALA A 162 -14.80 -12.36 -39.40
C ALA A 162 -13.68 -11.48 -38.86
N ASP A 163 -13.71 -10.22 -39.28
CA ASP A 163 -13.00 -9.06 -38.74
C ASP A 163 -13.01 -9.11 -37.20
N SER A 164 -12.00 -9.80 -36.65
CA SER A 164 -11.67 -9.86 -35.23
C SER A 164 -11.10 -8.50 -34.85
N THR A 165 -11.99 -7.51 -34.82
CA THR A 165 -11.75 -6.21 -34.21
C THR A 165 -11.17 -6.45 -32.83
N ASP A 166 -9.91 -6.08 -32.69
CA ASP A 166 -9.03 -6.24 -31.54
C ASP A 166 -9.60 -5.37 -30.39
N THR A 167 -10.73 -5.83 -29.83
CA THR A 167 -11.37 -5.19 -28.70
C THR A 167 -10.36 -5.26 -27.56
N PRO A 168 -10.00 -4.12 -26.96
CA PRO A 168 -8.92 -4.05 -26.00
C PRO A 168 -9.24 -5.03 -24.86
N LYS A 169 -8.42 -6.08 -24.72
CA LYS A 169 -8.54 -7.19 -23.75
C LYS A 169 -8.70 -6.78 -22.27
N ASN A 170 -8.71 -5.48 -21.97
CA ASN A 170 -8.76 -4.91 -20.64
C ASN A 170 -10.01 -4.04 -20.39
N ALA A 171 -11.01 -4.04 -21.27
CA ALA A 171 -12.27 -3.33 -21.04
C ALA A 171 -13.12 -4.11 -20.01
N TRP A 172 -13.38 -3.49 -18.86
CA TRP A 172 -14.29 -4.05 -17.86
C TRP A 172 -15.73 -3.97 -18.37
N THR A 173 -16.39 -5.11 -18.41
CA THR A 173 -17.81 -5.23 -18.77
C THR A 173 -18.69 -4.72 -17.63
N SER A 174 -19.97 -4.45 -17.89
CA SER A 174 -20.94 -4.09 -16.84
C SER A 174 -21.03 -5.17 -15.76
N ARG A 175 -20.87 -6.44 -16.15
CA ARG A 175 -20.78 -7.57 -15.20
C ARG A 175 -19.57 -7.46 -14.28
N ASP A 176 -18.40 -7.10 -14.81
CA ASP A 176 -17.18 -6.94 -13.99
C ASP A 176 -17.33 -5.82 -12.97
N TRP A 177 -18.02 -4.73 -13.34
CA TRP A 177 -18.31 -3.63 -12.41
C TRP A 177 -19.26 -4.04 -11.28
N ALA A 178 -20.31 -4.81 -11.60
CA ALA A 178 -21.22 -5.35 -10.59
C ALA A 178 -20.48 -6.29 -9.62
N LEU A 179 -19.73 -7.27 -10.14
CA LEU A 179 -18.91 -8.20 -9.34
C LEU A 179 -17.90 -7.46 -8.44
N PHE A 180 -17.34 -6.35 -8.92
CA PHE A 180 -16.42 -5.54 -8.14
C PHE A 180 -17.10 -4.84 -6.96
N VAL A 181 -18.31 -4.31 -7.16
CA VAL A 181 -19.06 -3.66 -6.08
C VAL A 181 -19.49 -4.69 -5.04
N ASP A 182 -19.96 -5.86 -5.47
CA ASP A 182 -20.29 -6.97 -4.57
C ASP A 182 -19.04 -7.44 -3.78
N ALA A 183 -17.90 -7.59 -4.45
CA ALA A 183 -16.63 -7.92 -3.80
C ALA A 183 -16.14 -6.87 -2.80
N TRP A 184 -16.35 -5.58 -3.11
CA TRP A 184 -16.01 -4.49 -2.20
C TRP A 184 -16.92 -4.49 -0.99
N GLN A 185 -18.21 -4.75 -1.18
CA GLN A 185 -19.17 -4.91 -0.09
C GLN A 185 -18.78 -6.07 0.84
N GLU A 186 -18.54 -7.27 0.31
CA GLU A 186 -18.08 -8.41 1.11
C GLU A 186 -16.76 -8.11 1.83
N ALA A 187 -15.83 -7.42 1.18
CA ALA A 187 -14.57 -7.06 1.81
C ALA A 187 -14.76 -6.08 2.98
N VAL A 188 -15.72 -5.15 2.90
CA VAL A 188 -16.06 -4.26 4.01
C VAL A 188 -16.75 -5.02 5.14
N ASP A 189 -17.68 -5.90 4.80
CA ASP A 189 -18.45 -6.67 5.78
C ASP A 189 -17.54 -7.64 6.55
N ASP A 190 -16.73 -8.44 5.85
CA ASP A 190 -15.69 -9.27 6.46
C ASP A 190 -14.78 -8.43 7.38
N PHE A 191 -14.35 -7.26 6.92
CA PHE A 191 -13.40 -6.44 7.66
C PHE A 191 -13.98 -5.84 8.95
N ILE A 192 -15.29 -5.61 8.98
CA ILE A 192 -16.04 -5.22 10.19
C ILE A 192 -16.21 -6.43 11.11
N ASP A 193 -16.58 -7.59 10.56
CA ASP A 193 -16.85 -8.82 11.31
C ASP A 193 -15.59 -9.41 11.99
N TYR A 194 -14.41 -9.25 11.39
CA TYR A 194 -13.15 -9.71 11.98
C TYR A 194 -12.70 -8.91 13.22
N GLY A 195 -13.53 -7.98 13.72
CA GLY A 195 -13.34 -7.39 15.03
C GLY A 195 -12.09 -6.52 15.11
N ASN A 196 -11.80 -5.75 14.06
CA ASN A 196 -10.91 -4.62 14.25
C ASN A 196 -11.57 -3.74 15.32
N GLU A 197 -10.97 -3.72 16.52
CA GLU A 197 -11.36 -2.84 17.62
C GLU A 197 -11.59 -1.45 17.02
N PRO A 198 -12.76 -0.82 17.27
CA PRO A 198 -13.14 0.42 16.60
C PRO A 198 -12.06 1.51 16.73
N ASP A 199 -11.21 1.44 17.76
CA ASP A 199 -10.13 2.38 18.00
C ASP A 199 -8.89 2.21 17.09
N GLU A 200 -8.70 1.07 16.42
CA GLU A 200 -7.54 0.88 15.54
C GLU A 200 -7.84 1.36 14.12
N LYS A 201 -7.10 2.40 13.70
CA LYS A 201 -7.32 3.14 12.45
C LYS A 201 -6.86 2.36 11.23
N VAL A 202 -7.55 1.28 10.88
CA VAL A 202 -7.15 0.41 9.77
C VAL A 202 -8.02 0.70 8.55
N LYS A 203 -7.38 1.22 7.48
CA LYS A 203 -8.04 1.39 6.19
C LYS A 203 -8.27 0.02 5.56
N LEU A 204 -9.46 -0.19 4.97
CA LEU A 204 -9.77 -1.38 4.21
C LEU A 204 -8.68 -1.65 3.15
N PRO A 205 -7.95 -2.77 3.24
CA PRO A 205 -6.89 -3.06 2.29
C PRO A 205 -7.44 -3.42 0.91
N ASN A 206 -6.95 -2.77 -0.15
CA ASN A 206 -7.38 -3.05 -1.53
C ASN A 206 -7.06 -4.49 -2.00
N TRP A 207 -6.15 -5.20 -1.33
CA TRP A 207 -5.89 -6.60 -1.64
C TRP A 207 -7.04 -7.52 -1.21
N LEU A 208 -7.81 -7.15 -0.18
CA LEU A 208 -8.97 -7.91 0.28
C LEU A 208 -10.11 -7.80 -0.73
N ILE A 209 -10.38 -6.58 -1.22
CA ILE A 209 -11.34 -6.35 -2.33
C ILE A 209 -10.94 -7.18 -3.56
N ARG A 210 -9.65 -7.20 -3.91
CA ARG A 210 -9.15 -8.04 -5.02
C ARG A 210 -9.43 -9.51 -4.79
N GLN A 211 -9.15 -10.01 -3.59
CA GLN A 211 -9.36 -11.42 -3.25
C GLN A 211 -10.82 -11.81 -3.41
N LYS A 212 -11.74 -11.02 -2.85
CA LYS A 212 -13.19 -11.21 -3.01
C LYS A 212 -13.62 -11.14 -4.47
N PHE A 213 -13.09 -10.19 -5.23
CA PHE A 213 -13.40 -10.03 -6.65
C PHE A 213 -13.01 -11.27 -7.48
N VAL A 214 -11.83 -11.83 -7.23
CA VAL A 214 -11.40 -13.07 -7.89
C VAL A 214 -12.25 -14.26 -7.42
N ALA A 215 -12.62 -14.32 -6.14
CA ALA A 215 -13.47 -15.38 -5.60
C ALA A 215 -14.88 -15.39 -6.22
N LEU A 216 -15.43 -14.21 -6.52
CA LEU A 216 -16.71 -14.04 -7.22
C LEU A 216 -16.62 -14.27 -8.74
N GLY A 217 -15.47 -14.71 -9.25
CA GLY A 217 -15.26 -15.04 -10.67
C GLY A 217 -14.75 -13.88 -11.52
N GLY A 218 -14.26 -12.80 -10.91
CA GLY A 218 -13.56 -11.73 -11.62
C GLY A 218 -12.23 -12.20 -12.24
N PRO A 219 -11.68 -11.48 -13.25
CA PRO A 219 -10.44 -11.88 -13.92
C PRO A 219 -9.24 -11.98 -12.96
N GLN A 220 -8.56 -13.14 -12.96
CA GLN A 220 -7.45 -13.44 -12.06
C GLN A 220 -6.22 -12.54 -12.26
N ASP A 221 -6.04 -12.03 -13.48
CA ASP A 221 -4.97 -11.10 -13.87
C ASP A 221 -5.20 -9.66 -13.35
N THR A 222 -6.38 -9.38 -12.78
CA THR A 222 -6.68 -8.09 -12.15
C THR A 222 -5.70 -7.82 -11.02
N THR A 223 -4.93 -6.73 -11.10
CA THR A 223 -3.95 -6.36 -10.07
C THR A 223 -4.58 -5.53 -8.94
N VAL A 224 -3.95 -5.48 -7.76
CA VAL A 224 -4.38 -4.59 -6.67
C VAL A 224 -4.35 -3.11 -7.11
N GLY A 225 -3.41 -2.74 -7.98
CA GLY A 225 -3.36 -1.40 -8.60
C GLY A 225 -4.58 -1.11 -9.47
N SER A 226 -5.05 -2.11 -10.24
CA SER A 226 -6.29 -2.01 -11.01
C SER A 226 -7.49 -1.81 -10.09
N ILE A 227 -7.65 -2.65 -9.06
CA ILE A 227 -8.70 -2.50 -8.02
C ILE A 227 -8.69 -1.10 -7.40
N THR A 228 -7.51 -0.57 -7.05
CA THR A 228 -7.36 0.78 -6.49
C THR A 228 -7.79 1.87 -7.47
N ALA A 229 -7.49 1.72 -8.76
CA ALA A 229 -7.90 2.67 -9.80
C ALA A 229 -9.42 2.59 -10.06
N LYS A 230 -9.97 1.38 -10.09
CA LYS A 230 -11.40 1.11 -10.29
C LYS A 230 -12.25 1.60 -9.12
N LYS A 231 -11.83 1.35 -7.88
CA LYS A 231 -12.41 1.93 -6.66
C LYS A 231 -12.52 3.46 -6.75
N ARG A 232 -11.41 4.13 -7.10
CA ARG A 232 -11.40 5.60 -7.29
C ARG A 232 -12.34 6.05 -8.41
N CYS A 233 -12.38 5.32 -9.52
CA CYS A 233 -13.29 5.61 -10.63
C CYS A 233 -14.76 5.53 -10.19
N ILE A 234 -15.15 4.49 -9.46
CA ILE A 234 -16.51 4.34 -8.92
C ILE A 234 -16.83 5.46 -7.93
N ILE A 235 -15.94 5.75 -6.98
CA ILE A 235 -16.16 6.83 -5.99
C ILE A 235 -16.41 8.17 -6.67
N HIS A 236 -15.61 8.52 -7.68
CA HIS A 236 -15.81 9.75 -8.43
C HIS A 236 -17.14 9.75 -9.19
N SER A 237 -17.50 8.63 -9.82
CA SER A 237 -18.75 8.47 -10.56
C SER A 237 -19.98 8.56 -9.64
N TYR A 238 -19.91 7.91 -8.48
CA TYR A 238 -20.93 7.95 -7.45
C TYR A 238 -21.14 9.37 -6.92
N ASN A 239 -20.07 10.08 -6.57
CA ASN A 239 -20.17 11.46 -6.09
C ASN A 239 -20.77 12.40 -7.15
N PHE A 240 -20.42 12.18 -8.42
CA PHE A 240 -21.00 12.90 -9.54
C PHE A 240 -22.51 12.62 -9.68
N ILE A 241 -22.93 11.35 -9.68
CA ILE A 241 -24.34 10.96 -9.75
C ILE A 241 -25.10 11.53 -8.56
N ARG A 242 -24.56 11.44 -7.34
CA ARG A 242 -25.16 12.01 -6.12
C ARG A 242 -25.43 13.50 -6.26
N GLN A 243 -24.48 14.27 -6.81
CA GLN A 243 -24.68 15.70 -7.07
C GLN A 243 -25.77 15.96 -8.11
N CYS A 244 -25.84 15.13 -9.15
CA CYS A 244 -26.86 15.26 -10.20
C CYS A 244 -28.25 14.92 -9.66
N VAL A 245 -28.39 13.83 -8.87
CA VAL A 245 -29.64 13.44 -8.22
C VAL A 245 -30.17 14.60 -7.39
N THR A 246 -29.34 15.18 -6.51
CA THR A 246 -29.75 16.33 -5.67
C THR A 246 -30.15 17.56 -6.50
N GLN A 247 -29.50 17.81 -7.63
CA GLN A 247 -29.84 18.95 -8.49
C GLN A 247 -31.12 18.73 -9.30
N LEU A 248 -31.33 17.54 -9.86
CA LEU A 248 -32.54 17.20 -10.61
C LEU A 248 -33.76 17.19 -9.68
N GLU A 249 -33.62 16.58 -8.50
CA GLU A 249 -34.66 16.59 -7.47
C GLU A 249 -35.07 18.02 -7.08
N ALA A 250 -34.11 18.94 -6.98
CA ALA A 250 -34.37 20.35 -6.67
C ALA A 250 -34.97 21.16 -7.84
N LEU A 251 -34.73 20.75 -9.09
CA LEU A 251 -35.18 21.48 -10.28
C LEU A 251 -36.60 21.10 -10.69
N ASP A 252 -36.87 19.81 -10.84
CA ASP A 252 -38.14 19.30 -11.37
C ASP A 252 -38.66 18.04 -10.66
N GLY A 253 -37.92 17.53 -9.67
CA GLY A 253 -38.28 16.29 -8.96
C GLY A 253 -37.98 15.01 -9.74
N SER A 254 -37.31 15.09 -10.89
CA SER A 254 -36.95 13.92 -11.68
C SER A 254 -35.84 13.10 -11.02
N ASP A 255 -35.95 11.78 -11.07
CA ASP A 255 -34.88 10.89 -10.64
C ASP A 255 -33.82 10.74 -11.75
N TRP A 256 -32.55 10.83 -11.37
CA TRP A 256 -31.42 10.54 -12.27
C TRP A 256 -31.59 9.21 -13.00
N PHE A 257 -32.13 8.19 -12.32
CA PHE A 257 -32.26 6.83 -12.86
C PHE A 257 -33.46 6.64 -13.80
N ASP A 258 -34.35 7.63 -13.91
CA ASP A 258 -35.47 7.60 -14.87
C ASP A 258 -35.01 8.02 -16.27
N HIS A 259 -33.86 8.67 -16.38
CA HIS A 259 -33.23 8.99 -17.65
C HIS A 259 -32.65 7.75 -18.34
N THR A 260 -32.79 7.72 -19.66
CA THR A 260 -32.17 6.68 -20.48
C THR A 260 -30.65 6.70 -20.34
N PHE A 261 -29.99 5.56 -20.59
CA PHE A 261 -28.53 5.48 -20.56
C PHE A 261 -27.85 6.57 -21.40
N ASN A 262 -28.38 6.84 -22.60
CA ASN A 262 -27.83 7.85 -23.50
C ASN A 262 -27.95 9.28 -22.93
N GLU A 263 -29.01 9.59 -22.21
CA GLU A 263 -29.20 10.88 -21.54
C GLU A 263 -28.25 11.03 -20.36
N ARG A 264 -28.17 10.01 -19.49
CA ARG A 264 -27.23 9.96 -18.36
C ARG A 264 -25.79 10.12 -18.83
N PHE A 265 -25.41 9.40 -19.89
CA PHE A 265 -24.08 9.47 -20.51
C PHE A 265 -23.79 10.86 -21.09
N ARG A 266 -24.78 11.51 -21.73
CA ARG A 266 -24.65 12.88 -22.25
C ARG A 266 -24.49 13.90 -21.12
N LEU A 267 -25.28 13.79 -20.05
CA LEU A 267 -25.17 14.65 -18.87
C LEU A 267 -23.80 14.51 -18.21
N GLN A 268 -23.34 13.27 -18.05
CA GLN A 268 -22.01 12.96 -17.54
C GLN A 268 -20.91 13.58 -18.40
N ARG A 269 -20.99 13.49 -19.73
CA ARG A 269 -20.03 14.15 -20.63
C ARG A 269 -20.07 15.68 -20.59
N LYS A 270 -21.25 16.28 -20.42
CA LYS A 270 -21.40 17.74 -20.38
C LYS A 270 -20.79 18.34 -19.12
N LEU A 271 -20.93 17.64 -18.00
CA LEU A 271 -20.50 18.12 -16.69
C LEU A 271 -19.06 17.72 -16.34
N VAL A 272 -18.54 16.61 -16.90
CA VAL A 272 -17.14 16.24 -16.77
C VAL A 272 -16.33 17.00 -17.81
N SER A 273 -15.43 17.88 -17.35
CA SER A 273 -14.58 18.71 -18.22
C SER A 273 -13.92 17.87 -19.33
N PRO A 274 -13.93 18.30 -20.61
CA PRO A 274 -13.29 17.59 -21.71
C PRO A 274 -11.79 17.33 -21.51
N LYS A 275 -11.14 18.08 -20.61
CA LYS A 275 -9.71 17.95 -20.26
C LYS A 275 -9.44 16.90 -19.18
N SER A 276 -10.47 16.42 -18.50
CA SER A 276 -10.36 15.33 -17.54
C SER A 276 -10.23 14.02 -18.32
N SER A 277 -9.01 13.47 -18.37
CA SER A 277 -8.76 12.13 -18.90
C SER A 277 -9.41 11.02 -18.06
N GLN A 278 -9.99 11.37 -16.90
CA GLN A 278 -10.97 10.56 -16.19
C GLN A 278 -12.27 10.55 -17.02
N ARG A 279 -12.26 9.76 -18.09
CA ARG A 279 -13.51 9.27 -18.69
C ARG A 279 -14.21 8.46 -17.60
N VAL A 280 -15.33 8.98 -17.14
CA VAL A 280 -16.19 8.29 -16.19
C VAL A 280 -16.79 7.12 -16.96
N GLY A 281 -16.18 5.95 -16.80
CA GLY A 281 -16.39 4.78 -17.65
C GLY A 281 -17.08 3.62 -16.95
N CYS A 282 -17.54 3.80 -15.70
CA CYS A 282 -18.41 2.83 -15.06
C CYS A 282 -19.87 3.28 -15.21
N GLU A 283 -20.66 2.45 -15.86
CA GLU A 283 -22.11 2.54 -15.79
C GLU A 283 -22.54 2.12 -14.37
N ILE A 284 -23.32 2.98 -13.71
CA ILE A 284 -23.88 2.71 -12.38
C ILE A 284 -25.39 2.73 -12.56
N ASP A 285 -26.01 1.57 -12.40
CA ASP A 285 -27.46 1.44 -12.31
C ASP A 285 -27.97 1.77 -10.90
N ARG A 286 -29.29 1.76 -10.74
CA ARG A 286 -29.96 2.13 -9.48
C ARG A 286 -29.54 1.21 -8.33
N GLU A 287 -29.50 -0.10 -8.57
CA GLU A 287 -29.13 -1.09 -7.56
C GLU A 287 -27.66 -0.92 -7.13
N THR A 288 -26.76 -0.83 -8.11
CA THR A 288 -25.32 -0.61 -7.88
C THR A 288 -25.08 0.70 -7.14
N TYR A 289 -25.84 1.76 -7.45
CA TYR A 289 -25.77 3.03 -6.72
C TYR A 289 -26.09 2.84 -5.23
N HIS A 290 -27.19 2.17 -4.89
CA HIS A 290 -27.56 1.89 -3.50
C HIS A 290 -26.53 1.01 -2.78
N LYS A 291 -25.98 -0.01 -3.47
CA LYS A 291 -24.89 -0.82 -2.93
C LYS A 291 -23.66 0.03 -2.62
N ILE A 292 -23.23 0.89 -3.56
CA ILE A 292 -22.09 1.79 -3.35
C ILE A 292 -22.36 2.75 -2.17
N THR A 293 -23.57 3.29 -2.05
CA THR A 293 -23.97 4.10 -0.89
C THR A 293 -23.74 3.35 0.41
N SER A 294 -24.28 2.13 0.53
CA SER A 294 -24.12 1.29 1.73
C SER A 294 -22.65 0.97 2.02
N VAL A 295 -21.86 0.62 1.01
CA VAL A 295 -20.43 0.34 1.14
C VAL A 295 -19.66 1.56 1.64
N LEU A 296 -19.95 2.74 1.11
CA LEU A 296 -19.29 3.98 1.52
C LEU A 296 -19.70 4.44 2.92
N GLU A 297 -20.94 4.22 3.33
CA GLU A 297 -21.40 4.48 4.70
C GLU A 297 -20.67 3.56 5.70
N LYS A 298 -20.57 2.26 5.39
CA LYS A 298 -19.80 1.30 6.21
C LYS A 298 -18.31 1.62 6.25
N GLU A 299 -17.70 1.97 5.12
CA GLU A 299 -16.30 2.41 5.07
C GLU A 299 -16.09 3.77 5.77
N GLU A 300 -17.11 4.63 5.78
CA GLU A 300 -17.13 5.85 6.57
C GLU A 300 -17.22 5.54 8.06
N VAL A 301 -17.92 4.50 8.52
CA VAL A 301 -17.86 4.06 9.94
C VAL A 301 -16.44 3.67 10.32
N LEU A 302 -15.76 2.87 9.49
CA LEU A 302 -14.33 2.53 9.64
C LEU A 302 -13.44 3.80 9.66
N GLY A 303 -13.88 4.86 8.98
CA GLY A 303 -13.21 6.16 8.95
C GLY A 303 -13.63 7.15 10.05
N ARG A 304 -14.84 7.09 10.60
CA ARG A 304 -15.42 8.09 11.52
C ARG A 304 -15.08 7.85 12.98
N VAL A 305 -14.71 6.63 13.37
CA VAL A 305 -14.05 6.43 14.67
C VAL A 305 -12.78 7.31 14.79
N THR A 306 -12.27 7.84 13.69
CA THR A 306 -11.15 8.79 13.68
C THR A 306 -11.47 10.25 14.03
N VAL A 307 -12.74 10.67 14.21
CA VAL A 307 -13.11 12.11 14.33
C VAL A 307 -13.82 12.51 15.63
N SER A 308 -14.17 11.57 16.52
CA SER A 308 -14.71 11.95 17.86
C SER A 308 -13.64 12.57 18.79
N GLY A 309 -12.35 12.46 18.43
CA GLY A 309 -11.29 13.32 18.94
C GLY A 309 -11.49 14.76 18.48
N HIS A 310 -12.27 15.52 19.27
CA HIS A 310 -12.54 16.95 19.12
C HIS A 310 -11.35 17.73 18.55
N LYS A 311 -11.41 18.04 17.25
CA LYS A 311 -10.71 19.21 16.71
C LYS A 311 -11.35 20.43 17.34
N ARG A 312 -10.73 20.96 18.41
CA ARG A 312 -11.06 22.29 18.94
C ARG A 312 -11.01 23.27 17.76
N LYS A 313 -12.15 23.93 17.53
CA LYS A 313 -12.32 25.03 16.58
C LYS A 313 -11.12 25.98 16.69
N ARG A 314 -10.38 26.08 15.60
CA ARG A 314 -9.42 27.15 15.38
C ARG A 314 -10.24 28.42 15.15
N ASP A 315 -10.50 29.17 16.22
CA ASP A 315 -11.08 30.50 16.07
C ASP A 315 -10.11 31.37 15.29
N HIS A 316 -10.56 31.78 14.10
CA HIS A 316 -9.91 32.84 13.33
C HIS A 316 -10.02 34.15 14.11
N LYS A 317 -8.97 34.50 14.85
CA LYS A 317 -8.87 35.80 15.51
C LYS A 317 -8.62 36.90 14.47
N LYS A 318 -9.62 37.77 14.37
CA LYS A 318 -9.73 39.00 13.57
C LYS A 318 -8.53 39.95 13.75
N ALA A 319 -8.36 40.74 12.70
CA ALA A 319 -7.44 41.86 12.55
C ALA A 319 -7.44 42.83 13.73
N ARG A 320 -6.25 43.39 13.97
CA ARG A 320 -5.90 44.37 15.00
C ARG A 320 -5.84 45.77 14.36
N ASN A 321 -6.50 46.75 15.00
CA ASN A 321 -6.13 48.18 15.21
C ASN A 321 -7.39 49.10 15.22
N PRO A 322 -7.36 50.31 15.80
CA PRO A 322 -7.03 50.61 17.21
C PRO A 322 -8.03 51.60 17.87
N SER A 323 -8.06 51.57 19.21
CA SER A 323 -8.33 52.68 20.17
C SER A 323 -9.69 53.42 20.22
N ILE A 324 -9.99 53.85 21.47
CA ILE A 324 -10.74 55.05 21.92
C ILE A 324 -12.12 54.84 22.61
N THR A 325 -12.08 55.14 23.93
CA THR A 325 -13.05 55.77 24.87
C THR A 325 -14.33 55.09 25.38
N SER A 326 -14.33 54.97 26.72
CA SER A 326 -15.27 55.56 27.70
C SER A 326 -16.59 54.89 28.08
N GLU A 327 -16.72 54.77 29.42
CA GLU A 327 -17.89 55.05 30.30
C GLU A 327 -19.09 54.10 30.20
N GLU A 328 -19.34 53.30 31.25
CA GLU A 328 -20.18 53.58 32.43
C GLU A 328 -21.47 52.74 32.32
N SER A 329 -21.65 51.77 33.20
CA SER A 329 -22.86 51.68 34.05
C SER A 329 -22.94 50.34 34.77
N GLU A 330 -23.28 50.49 36.02
CA GLU A 330 -23.62 49.52 37.05
C GLU A 330 -24.96 48.81 36.73
N GLU A 331 -25.13 47.54 37.11
CA GLU A 331 -26.32 47.08 37.87
C GLU A 331 -26.22 45.60 38.29
N SER A 332 -25.96 45.41 39.60
CA SER A 332 -26.69 44.57 40.57
C SER A 332 -27.48 43.32 40.11
N ALA A 333 -27.01 42.12 40.54
CA ALA A 333 -27.64 41.07 41.39
C ALA A 333 -29.17 40.72 41.28
N PRO A 334 -29.72 39.62 41.90
CA PRO A 334 -29.16 38.40 42.52
C PRO A 334 -29.88 37.05 42.20
N ARG A 335 -29.24 35.94 42.64
CA ARG A 335 -29.72 34.67 43.26
C ARG A 335 -31.11 34.04 42.97
N SER A 336 -31.05 32.70 42.92
CA SER A 336 -31.92 31.63 43.53
C SER A 336 -32.59 30.68 42.51
N PRO A 337 -33.20 29.56 42.91
CA PRO A 337 -32.60 28.37 43.54
C PRO A 337 -33.06 27.04 42.88
N SER A 338 -32.48 25.91 43.29
CA SER A 338 -32.97 24.55 43.01
C SER A 338 -34.42 24.31 43.50
N PRO A 339 -35.07 23.25 43.00
CA PRO A 339 -35.47 22.21 43.94
C PRO A 339 -35.30 20.76 43.42
N SER A 340 -35.04 19.88 44.38
CA SER A 340 -35.14 18.42 44.36
C SER A 340 -36.56 17.92 44.05
N ARG A 341 -36.75 16.64 43.66
CA ARG A 341 -37.54 15.61 44.40
C ARG A 341 -37.84 14.31 43.59
N SER A 342 -37.74 13.19 44.32
CA SER A 342 -38.52 11.92 44.29
C SER A 342 -38.45 10.94 43.12
N GLY A 343 -38.25 9.68 43.47
CA GLY A 343 -38.65 8.51 42.70
C GLY A 343 -38.01 7.22 43.19
N ASP A 344 -38.39 6.76 44.39
CA ASP A 344 -38.20 5.39 44.84
C ASP A 344 -38.97 4.43 43.91
N ASP A 345 -38.37 3.28 43.57
CA ASP A 345 -39.10 2.06 43.21
C ASP A 345 -38.23 0.84 43.59
N GLU A 346 -38.42 0.39 44.83
CA GLU A 346 -38.39 -1.04 45.17
C GLU A 346 -39.54 -1.71 44.40
N VAL A 347 -39.35 -2.88 43.78
CA VAL A 347 -39.75 -4.23 44.26
C VAL A 347 -39.43 -5.24 43.14
N SER A 348 -38.72 -6.33 43.44
CA SER A 348 -39.31 -7.67 43.46
C SER A 348 -38.21 -8.73 43.56
N ASP A 349 -38.22 -9.39 44.70
CA ASP A 349 -37.72 -10.74 44.91
C ASP A 349 -38.19 -11.69 43.80
N THR A 350 -37.33 -12.64 43.44
CA THR A 350 -37.79 -13.99 43.08
C THR A 350 -36.79 -14.99 43.63
N GLU A 351 -37.35 -15.85 44.46
CA GLU A 351 -36.72 -16.84 45.31
C GLU A 351 -36.08 -17.98 44.53
N ASP A 352 -35.10 -18.61 45.20
CA ASP A 352 -34.89 -20.04 45.28
C ASP A 352 -34.79 -20.89 44.02
N SER A 353 -33.55 -21.30 43.75
CA SER A 353 -33.29 -22.70 43.38
C SER A 353 -31.96 -23.15 43.98
N GLU A 354 -32.05 -23.63 45.22
CA GLU A 354 -31.07 -24.52 45.83
C GLU A 354 -30.98 -25.82 45.02
N LEU A 355 -29.87 -26.00 44.30
CA LEU A 355 -29.38 -27.34 43.95
C LEU A 355 -27.93 -27.48 44.41
N LYS A 356 -27.80 -27.90 45.67
CA LYS A 356 -26.61 -28.54 46.25
C LYS A 356 -26.23 -29.77 45.41
N SER A 357 -25.10 -29.72 44.74
CA SER A 357 -24.30 -30.91 44.41
C SER A 357 -22.92 -30.75 45.05
N PRO A 358 -22.45 -31.72 45.85
CA PRO A 358 -21.12 -31.67 46.42
C PRO A 358 -20.11 -32.45 45.56
N VAL A 359 -18.84 -32.05 45.66
CA VAL A 359 -17.59 -32.77 45.26
C VAL A 359 -17.26 -32.62 43.76
N ALA A 360 -16.11 -32.11 43.31
CA ALA A 360 -14.75 -32.28 43.81
C ALA A 360 -13.88 -31.03 43.65
N GLY A 361 -13.00 -30.78 44.63
CA GLY A 361 -12.04 -29.68 44.63
C GLY A 361 -11.05 -29.75 43.48
N VAL A 362 -11.07 -28.72 42.66
CA VAL A 362 -9.96 -28.35 41.77
C VAL A 362 -9.37 -27.10 42.39
N TYR A 363 -8.11 -27.18 42.80
CA TYR A 363 -7.35 -26.04 43.27
C TYR A 363 -7.29 -25.03 42.12
N GLU A 364 -8.05 -23.93 42.22
CA GLU A 364 -7.78 -22.72 41.46
C GLU A 364 -6.50 -22.11 42.05
N GLU A 365 -5.38 -22.67 41.62
CA GLU A 365 -4.11 -21.96 41.57
C GLU A 365 -4.31 -20.88 40.50
N GLU A 366 -4.98 -19.78 40.87
CA GLU A 366 -4.94 -18.53 40.13
C GLU A 366 -3.45 -18.21 39.95
N SER A 367 -2.94 -18.55 38.77
CA SER A 367 -1.59 -18.27 38.33
C SER A 367 -1.40 -16.77 38.47
N GLN A 368 -0.85 -16.37 39.61
CA GLN A 368 -0.38 -15.03 39.90
C GLN A 368 0.73 -14.73 38.90
N VAL A 369 0.34 -14.30 37.70
CA VAL A 369 1.26 -13.83 36.68
C VAL A 369 1.91 -12.62 37.32
N ASP A 370 3.19 -12.79 37.64
CA ASP A 370 3.99 -11.83 38.36
C ASP A 370 3.93 -10.48 37.61
N GLU A 371 3.27 -9.50 38.23
CA GLU A 371 3.04 -8.17 37.66
C GLU A 371 4.36 -7.52 37.23
N GLN A 372 5.47 -7.86 37.92
CA GLN A 372 6.82 -7.44 37.57
C GLN A 372 7.29 -7.99 36.23
N VAL A 373 6.89 -9.22 35.88
CA VAL A 373 7.24 -9.83 34.58
C VAL A 373 6.51 -9.13 33.44
N VAL A 374 5.24 -8.75 33.67
CA VAL A 374 4.45 -7.99 32.68
C VAL A 374 5.03 -6.59 32.48
N GLU A 375 5.37 -5.89 33.57
CA GLU A 375 5.99 -4.57 33.52
C GLU A 375 7.35 -4.60 32.81
N ALA A 376 8.21 -5.57 33.13
CA ALA A 376 9.50 -5.76 32.47
C ALA A 376 9.35 -6.08 30.98
N LEU A 377 8.32 -6.84 30.59
CA LEU A 377 8.03 -7.15 29.18
C LEU A 377 7.61 -5.89 28.42
N LEU A 378 6.75 -5.07 29.01
CA LEU A 378 6.29 -3.81 28.42
C LEU A 378 7.44 -2.80 28.30
N GLU A 379 8.28 -2.67 29.32
CA GLU A 379 9.47 -1.80 29.27
C GLU A 379 10.44 -2.26 28.16
N ALA A 380 10.70 -3.57 28.06
CA ALA A 380 11.55 -4.12 27.01
C ALA A 380 10.98 -3.91 25.60
N GLN A 381 9.65 -4.02 25.44
CA GLN A 381 8.98 -3.75 24.17
C GLN A 381 9.07 -2.27 23.80
N ASN A 382 8.85 -1.38 24.77
CA ASN A 382 8.91 0.07 24.56
C ASN A 382 10.34 0.51 24.19
N ALA A 383 11.36 0.01 24.90
CA ALA A 383 12.77 0.27 24.56
C ALA A 383 13.13 -0.18 23.14
N ARG A 384 12.62 -1.34 22.70
CA ARG A 384 12.81 -1.81 21.30
C ARG A 384 12.15 -0.88 20.29
N PHE A 385 10.95 -0.37 20.60
CA PHE A 385 10.26 0.56 19.72
C PHE A 385 11.01 1.90 19.63
N GLU A 386 11.50 2.42 20.75
CA GLU A 386 12.31 3.64 20.78
C GLU A 386 13.60 3.51 19.96
N GLN A 387 14.29 2.36 20.10
CA GLN A 387 15.47 2.06 19.29
C GLN A 387 15.14 2.01 17.79
N LEU A 388 14.04 1.36 17.41
CA LEU A 388 13.62 1.30 16.01
C LEU A 388 13.32 2.69 15.45
N MET A 389 12.67 3.55 16.24
CA MET A 389 12.39 4.93 15.87
C MET A 389 13.66 5.78 15.78
N HIS A 390 14.66 5.52 16.62
CA HIS A 390 15.98 6.13 16.51
C HIS A 390 16.68 5.73 15.20
N ASP A 391 16.77 4.42 14.93
CA ASP A 391 17.40 3.88 13.73
C ASP A 391 16.74 4.43 12.44
N LEU A 392 15.40 4.53 12.40
CA LEU A 392 14.68 5.13 11.27
C LEU A 392 14.98 6.62 11.07
N ARG A 393 15.19 7.39 12.15
CA ARG A 393 15.56 8.81 12.07
C ARG A 393 16.98 8.96 11.53
N GLU A 394 17.89 8.11 11.97
CA GLU A 394 19.28 8.07 11.52
C GLU A 394 19.36 7.68 10.04
N GLU A 395 18.64 6.65 9.61
CA GLU A 395 18.57 6.23 8.21
C GLU A 395 18.05 7.36 7.30
N ARG A 396 16.97 8.04 7.72
CA ARG A 396 16.45 9.22 6.99
C ARG A 396 17.41 10.40 6.97
N MET A 397 18.31 10.51 7.94
CA MET A 397 19.33 11.56 7.96
C MET A 397 20.45 11.24 6.97
N GLU A 398 20.93 10.00 6.95
CA GLU A 398 21.97 9.54 6.01
C GLU A 398 21.47 9.54 4.56
N GLU A 399 20.20 9.18 4.31
CA GLU A 399 19.59 9.28 2.99
C GLU A 399 19.57 10.73 2.47
N ARG A 400 19.25 11.71 3.34
CA ARG A 400 19.32 13.13 2.97
C ARG A 400 20.74 13.56 2.64
N LYS A 401 21.73 13.10 3.41
CA LYS A 401 23.15 13.39 3.19
C LYS A 401 23.63 12.81 1.86
N GLN A 402 23.25 11.58 1.53
CA GLN A 402 23.55 10.96 0.23
C GLN A 402 22.87 11.68 -0.93
N ASN A 403 21.59 12.03 -0.80
CA ASN A 403 20.87 12.80 -1.81
C ASN A 403 21.49 14.19 -2.03
N GLN A 404 21.94 14.86 -0.97
CA GLN A 404 22.65 16.13 -1.06
C GLN A 404 23.99 15.97 -1.79
N ALA A 405 24.78 14.94 -1.45
CA ALA A 405 26.05 14.66 -2.11
C ALA A 405 25.87 14.37 -3.61
N MET A 406 24.88 13.56 -3.96
CA MET A 406 24.55 13.25 -5.36
C MET A 406 24.13 14.50 -6.15
N LEU A 407 23.33 15.40 -5.55
CA LEU A 407 22.94 16.65 -6.21
C LEU A 407 24.14 17.58 -6.45
N LEU A 408 25.07 17.67 -5.49
CA LEU A 408 26.32 18.42 -5.66
C LEU A 408 27.18 17.82 -6.79
N GLU A 409 27.26 16.49 -6.88
CA GLU A 409 27.97 15.80 -7.96
C GLU A 409 27.35 16.09 -9.34
N ILE A 410 26.02 16.06 -9.45
CA ILE A 410 25.31 16.41 -10.70
C ILE A 410 25.55 17.87 -11.09
N LEU A 411 25.58 18.79 -10.13
CA LEU A 411 25.89 20.20 -10.38
C LEU A 411 27.33 20.39 -10.87
N HIS A 412 28.30 19.69 -10.28
CA HIS A 412 29.69 19.71 -10.74
C HIS A 412 29.84 19.14 -12.16
N GLN A 413 29.11 18.08 -12.51
CA GLN A 413 29.18 17.49 -13.86
C GLN A 413 28.51 18.35 -14.94
N ARG A 414 27.56 19.22 -14.58
CA ARG A 414 26.77 20.03 -15.52
C ARG A 414 27.35 21.41 -15.87
N ASN A 415 28.35 21.88 -15.14
CA ASN A 415 29.05 23.13 -15.45
C ASN A 415 30.44 22.83 -16.04
N PRO A 416 30.57 22.57 -17.35
CA PRO A 416 31.88 22.72 -17.98
C PRO A 416 32.32 24.20 -17.92
N PRO A 417 33.61 24.49 -17.73
CA PRO A 417 34.12 25.84 -17.54
C PRO A 417 34.18 26.58 -18.88
N GLU A 418 33.06 27.14 -19.31
CA GLU A 418 33.05 28.20 -20.32
C GLU A 418 32.92 29.54 -19.57
N ASP A 419 34.08 30.13 -19.31
CA ASP A 419 34.36 31.39 -18.63
C ASP A 419 34.29 31.39 -17.07
N PRO A 420 35.39 31.03 -16.38
CA PRO A 420 35.41 30.81 -14.93
C PRO A 420 35.28 32.07 -14.05
N ASN A 421 35.22 33.27 -14.61
CA ASN A 421 35.45 34.49 -13.83
C ASN A 421 34.22 35.34 -13.47
N VAL A 422 33.02 35.02 -13.98
CA VAL A 422 31.85 35.90 -13.77
C VAL A 422 30.72 35.26 -12.95
N ASN A 423 30.61 33.91 -12.90
CA ASN A 423 29.40 33.26 -12.38
C ASN A 423 29.57 32.44 -11.09
N VAL A 424 30.81 32.17 -10.66
CA VAL A 424 31.11 31.42 -9.43
C VAL A 424 30.59 32.11 -8.16
N PRO A 425 30.86 33.42 -7.91
CA PRO A 425 30.41 34.06 -6.67
C PRO A 425 28.88 34.21 -6.58
N PHE A 426 28.19 34.32 -7.72
CA PHE A 426 26.73 34.36 -7.74
C PHE A 426 26.11 33.00 -7.40
N MET A 427 26.63 31.91 -7.98
CA MET A 427 26.18 30.56 -7.68
C MET A 427 26.47 30.16 -6.23
N GLU A 428 27.65 30.51 -5.70
CA GLU A 428 27.97 30.29 -4.28
C GLU A 428 27.05 31.09 -3.36
N SER A 429 26.75 32.36 -3.68
CA SER A 429 25.79 33.17 -2.92
C SER A 429 24.38 32.59 -2.95
N LEU A 430 23.93 32.08 -4.11
CA LEU A 430 22.62 31.48 -4.26
C LEU A 430 22.49 30.16 -3.48
N ILE A 431 23.51 29.31 -3.53
CA ILE A 431 23.58 28.06 -2.75
C ILE A 431 23.60 28.39 -1.25
N GLY A 432 24.39 29.38 -0.83
CA GLY A 432 24.42 29.85 0.56
C GLY A 432 23.05 30.32 1.06
N LYS A 433 22.34 31.13 0.27
CA LYS A 433 20.97 31.59 0.61
C LYS A 433 19.97 30.45 0.69
N GLN A 434 20.03 29.47 -0.21
CA GLN A 434 19.15 28.30 -0.14
C GLN A 434 19.45 27.43 1.09
N GLN A 435 20.73 27.24 1.43
CA GLN A 435 21.13 26.51 2.62
C GLN A 435 20.67 27.21 3.90
N GLU A 436 20.79 28.54 3.97
CA GLU A 436 20.30 29.34 5.09
C GLU A 436 18.78 29.26 5.25
N GLN A 437 18.02 29.38 4.16
CA GLN A 437 16.56 29.21 4.19
C GLN A 437 16.15 27.82 4.69
N LEU A 438 16.85 26.77 4.25
CA LEU A 438 16.61 25.40 4.71
C LEU A 438 16.89 25.25 6.21
N MET A 439 17.99 25.84 6.69
CA MET A 439 18.36 25.84 8.11
C MET A 439 17.33 26.58 8.96
N MET A 440 16.82 27.72 8.51
CA MET A 440 15.74 28.44 9.20
C MET A 440 14.46 27.60 9.29
N LEU A 441 14.08 26.92 8.20
CA LEU A 441 12.91 26.04 8.19
C LEU A 441 13.06 24.86 9.17
N PHE A 442 14.25 24.26 9.23
CA PHE A 442 14.53 23.18 10.19
C PHE A 442 14.49 23.67 11.64
N ALA A 443 15.09 24.84 11.92
CA ALA A 443 15.03 25.45 13.25
C ALA A 443 13.59 25.75 13.67
N GLN A 444 12.76 26.25 12.74
CA GLN A 444 11.34 26.49 12.98
C GLN A 444 10.59 25.19 13.31
N MET A 445 10.73 24.13 12.49
CA MET A 445 10.07 22.85 12.76
C MET A 445 10.52 22.24 14.10
N HIS A 446 11.80 22.42 14.47
CA HIS A 446 12.30 21.94 15.77
C HIS A 446 11.65 22.68 16.93
N LYS A 447 11.48 24.01 16.79
CA LYS A 447 10.80 24.85 17.77
C LYS A 447 9.33 24.48 17.91
N GLU A 448 8.62 24.28 16.80
CA GLU A 448 7.21 23.84 16.82
C GLU A 448 7.04 22.49 17.52
N ARG A 449 7.88 21.50 17.20
CA ARG A 449 7.83 20.19 17.86
C ARG A 449 8.15 20.27 19.36
N GLN A 450 9.07 21.16 19.77
CA GLN A 450 9.38 21.35 21.18
C GLN A 450 8.18 21.95 21.92
N GLN A 451 7.53 22.94 21.31
CA GLN A 451 6.32 23.55 21.83
C GLN A 451 5.18 22.51 21.98
N GLU A 452 4.97 21.65 20.97
CA GLU A 452 3.97 20.57 21.05
C GLU A 452 4.22 19.62 22.24
N ARG A 453 5.48 19.29 22.53
CA ARG A 453 5.82 18.46 23.70
C ARG A 453 5.53 19.19 25.02
N GLU A 454 5.87 20.47 25.11
CA GLU A 454 5.59 21.28 26.30
C GLU A 454 4.09 21.43 26.54
N GLU A 455 3.30 21.64 25.48
CA GLU A 455 1.84 21.67 25.53
C GLU A 455 1.25 20.33 25.97
N PHE A 456 1.76 19.22 25.45
CA PHE A 456 1.37 17.88 25.88
C PHE A 456 1.68 17.63 27.37
N HIS A 457 2.89 17.97 27.83
CA HIS A 457 3.24 17.86 29.25
C HIS A 457 2.42 18.80 30.15
N ALA A 458 2.05 19.98 29.67
CA ALA A 458 1.15 20.88 30.39
C ALA A 458 -0.26 20.27 30.52
N MET A 459 -0.78 19.65 29.45
CA MET A 459 -2.07 18.97 29.47
C MET A 459 -2.08 17.79 30.44
N LEU A 460 -1.02 16.96 30.45
CA LEU A 460 -0.88 15.87 31.42
C LEU A 460 -0.89 16.40 32.86
N ARG A 461 -0.14 17.46 33.15
CA ARG A 461 -0.16 18.09 34.49
C ARG A 461 -1.55 18.57 34.90
N GLN A 462 -2.35 19.08 33.97
CA GLN A 462 -3.74 19.49 34.25
C GLN A 462 -4.66 18.29 34.56
N LEU A 463 -4.48 17.16 33.87
CA LEU A 463 -5.25 15.96 34.13
C LEU A 463 -4.93 15.35 35.50
N TYR A 464 -3.66 15.32 35.89
CA TYR A 464 -3.24 14.82 37.20
C TYR A 464 -3.56 15.77 38.37
N ALA A 465 -3.75 17.07 38.12
CA ALA A 465 -4.06 18.06 39.14
C ALA A 465 -5.56 18.19 39.45
N ARG A 466 -6.43 17.41 38.81
CA ARG A 466 -7.88 17.45 39.04
C ARG A 466 -8.22 16.43 40.15
N PRO A 467 -8.59 16.89 41.37
CA PRO A 467 -8.86 16.02 42.51
C PRO A 467 -10.14 15.22 42.36
#